data_AF-A0A953B2S9-F1
#
_entry.id   AF-A0A953B2S9-F1
#
_cell.length_a   1.000
_cell.length_b   1.000
_cell.length_c   1.000
_cell.angle_alpha   90.00
_cell.angle_beta   90.00
_cell.angle_gamma   90.00
#
_symmetry.space_group_name_H-M   'P 1'
#
loop_
_entity.id
_entity.type
_entity.pdbx_description
1 polymer ?
#
loop_
_entity_poly.entity_id
_entity_poly.type
_entity_poly.pdbx_seq_one_letter_code
_entity_poly.pdbx_strand_id
1 'polypeptide(L)'
;MRELLGGKGAGLAEMSNLGVPVPPGFTITTAACAHYYKKKQTYPRGLDKQVADGLAHIERLTGARFGDPDNPLLVSVRSGARVSMPGMMDTVLNLGL
;
A
#
# COMPACT_ATOMS: atom_id res chain seq x y z
N MET A 1 -15.77 -1.44 -3.04
CA MET A 1 -14.45 -1.37 -2.37
C MET A 1 -13.51 -2.49 -2.82
N ARG A 2 -13.89 -3.78 -2.74
CA ARG A 2 -13.06 -4.93 -3.19
C ARG A 2 -12.56 -4.86 -4.63
N GLU A 3 -13.34 -4.32 -5.54
CA GLU A 3 -12.95 -4.10 -6.95
C GLU A 3 -11.70 -3.23 -7.10
N LEU A 4 -11.67 -2.13 -6.34
CA LEU A 4 -10.66 -1.10 -6.47
C LEU A 4 -9.46 -1.36 -5.56
N LEU A 5 -9.66 -1.93 -4.38
CA LEU A 5 -8.61 -2.16 -3.37
C LEU A 5 -8.08 -3.60 -3.35
N GLY A 6 -8.68 -4.53 -4.11
CA GLY A 6 -8.44 -5.95 -3.96
C GLY A 6 -9.02 -6.52 -2.66
N GLY A 7 -8.88 -7.84 -2.46
CA GLY A 7 -9.43 -8.52 -1.28
C GLY A 7 -8.75 -8.09 0.03
N LYS A 8 -7.42 -8.04 0.05
CA LYS A 8 -6.64 -7.66 1.24
C LYS A 8 -6.84 -6.19 1.62
N GLY A 9 -6.74 -5.28 0.64
CA GLY A 9 -6.92 -3.85 0.89
C GLY A 9 -8.32 -3.50 1.38
N ALA A 10 -9.36 -4.13 0.80
CA ALA A 10 -10.72 -3.97 1.28
C ALA A 10 -10.93 -4.52 2.70
N GLY A 11 -10.35 -5.69 3.03
CA GLY A 11 -10.42 -6.25 4.38
C GLY A 11 -9.71 -5.38 5.42
N LEU A 12 -8.55 -4.81 5.10
CA LEU A 12 -7.85 -3.87 5.98
C LEU A 12 -8.68 -2.60 6.22
N ALA A 13 -9.26 -2.03 5.16
CA ALA A 13 -10.12 -0.86 5.29
C ALA A 13 -11.36 -1.13 6.14
N GLU A 14 -11.99 -2.30 5.97
CA GLU A 14 -13.13 -2.73 6.78
C GLU A 14 -12.76 -2.90 8.26
N MET A 15 -11.66 -3.59 8.55
CA MET A 15 -11.16 -3.74 9.93
C MET A 15 -10.85 -2.39 10.58
N SER A 16 -10.17 -1.48 9.87
CA SER A 16 -9.91 -0.13 10.39
C SER A 16 -11.18 0.67 10.65
N ASN A 17 -12.19 0.58 9.76
CA ASN A 17 -13.47 1.26 9.95
C ASN A 17 -14.27 0.70 11.13
N LEU A 18 -14.09 -0.58 11.44
CA LEU A 18 -14.68 -1.25 12.62
C LEU A 18 -13.91 -0.96 13.92
N GLY A 19 -12.83 -0.17 13.87
CA GLY A 19 -12.01 0.16 15.04
C GLY A 19 -11.11 -0.98 15.51
N VAL A 20 -10.92 -2.02 14.69
CA VAL A 20 -9.93 -3.07 14.97
C VAL A 20 -8.53 -2.45 14.87
N PRO A 21 -7.62 -2.72 15.84
CA PRO A 21 -6.27 -2.19 15.79
C PRO A 21 -5.49 -2.81 14.63
N VAL A 22 -5.44 -2.08 13.52
CA VAL A 22 -4.67 -2.42 12.31
C VAL A 22 -3.55 -1.40 12.16
N PRO A 23 -2.29 -1.81 11.91
CA PRO A 23 -1.21 -0.87 11.63
C PRO A 23 -1.56 0.09 10.47
N PRO A 24 -1.21 1.37 10.56
CA PRO A 24 -1.52 2.35 9.51
C PRO A 24 -0.86 1.98 8.20
N GLY A 25 -1.58 2.21 7.10
CA GLY A 25 -1.14 1.85 5.76
C GLY A 25 -2.02 2.47 4.68
N PHE A 26 -1.66 2.26 3.43
CA PHE A 26 -2.49 2.64 2.28
C PHE A 26 -2.49 1.53 1.23
N THR A 27 -3.48 1.56 0.33
CA THR A 27 -3.60 0.60 -0.77
C THR A 27 -3.48 1.32 -2.10
N ILE A 28 -2.55 0.89 -2.94
CA ILE A 28 -2.49 1.29 -4.36
C ILE A 28 -3.57 0.50 -5.10
N THR A 29 -4.44 1.21 -5.81
CA THR A 29 -5.63 0.62 -6.40
C THR A 29 -5.32 -0.33 -7.57
N THR A 30 -6.24 -1.27 -7.82
CA THR A 30 -6.20 -2.14 -9.00
C THR A 30 -6.25 -1.35 -10.31
N ALA A 31 -6.84 -0.15 -10.31
CA ALA A 31 -6.87 0.75 -11.46
C ALA A 31 -5.47 1.27 -11.83
N ALA A 32 -4.60 1.55 -10.84
CA ALA A 32 -3.21 1.93 -11.09
C ALA A 32 -2.42 0.77 -11.74
N CYS A 33 -2.66 -0.46 -11.28
CA CYS A 33 -2.09 -1.67 -11.89
C CYS A 33 -2.59 -1.86 -13.34
N ALA A 34 -3.89 -1.71 -13.58
CA ALA A 34 -4.46 -1.79 -14.93
C ALA A 34 -3.87 -0.71 -15.86
N HIS A 35 -3.64 0.50 -15.37
CA HIS A 35 -2.96 1.55 -16.12
C HIS A 35 -1.53 1.16 -16.48
N TYR A 36 -0.76 0.65 -15.50
CA TYR A 36 0.62 0.21 -15.71
C TYR A 36 0.73 -0.77 -16.88
N TYR A 37 -0.08 -1.83 -16.89
CA TYR A 37 -0.06 -2.79 -18.00
C TYR A 37 -0.58 -2.20 -19.32
N LYS A 38 -1.65 -1.38 -19.29
CA LYS A 38 -2.20 -0.77 -20.52
C LYS A 38 -1.28 0.28 -21.15
N LYS A 39 -0.41 0.91 -20.36
CA LYS A 39 0.46 2.00 -20.81
C LYS A 39 1.93 1.58 -20.95
N LYS A 40 2.19 0.32 -21.28
CA LYS A 40 3.55 -0.21 -21.50
C LYS A 40 4.45 -0.05 -20.25
N GLN A 41 3.92 -0.43 -19.09
CA GLN A 41 4.65 -0.44 -17.82
C GLN A 41 5.03 0.96 -17.31
N THR A 42 4.20 1.96 -17.61
CA THR A 42 4.35 3.32 -17.06
C THR A 42 3.32 3.58 -15.97
N TYR A 43 3.72 4.30 -14.91
CA TYR A 43 2.80 4.67 -13.84
C TYR A 43 1.82 5.78 -14.25
N PRO A 44 0.60 5.81 -13.67
CA PRO A 44 -0.28 6.98 -13.76
C PRO A 44 0.42 8.25 -13.29
N ARG A 45 0.15 9.36 -13.94
CA ARG A 45 0.66 10.67 -13.54
C ARG A 45 0.24 11.00 -12.10
N GLY A 46 1.19 11.39 -11.26
CA GLY A 46 0.94 11.78 -9.87
C GLY A 46 0.80 10.62 -8.90
N LEU A 47 1.07 9.36 -9.32
CA LEU A 47 1.10 8.22 -8.40
C LEU A 47 2.22 8.37 -7.36
N ASP A 48 3.38 8.86 -7.78
CA ASP A 48 4.53 9.20 -6.95
C ASP A 48 4.15 10.14 -5.80
N LYS A 49 3.45 11.23 -6.12
CA LYS A 49 2.97 12.18 -5.11
C LYS A 49 1.98 11.54 -4.14
N GLN A 50 1.03 10.74 -4.64
CA GLN A 50 0.04 10.05 -3.79
C GLN A 50 0.70 9.04 -2.85
N VAL A 51 1.74 8.33 -3.31
CA VAL A 51 2.51 7.42 -2.47
C VAL A 51 3.27 8.20 -1.39
N ALA A 52 3.90 9.32 -1.74
CA ALA A 52 4.58 10.19 -0.78
C ALA A 52 3.60 10.76 0.27
N ASP A 53 2.42 11.23 -0.15
CA ASP A 53 1.38 11.73 0.74
C ASP A 53 0.87 10.62 1.69
N GLY A 54 0.75 9.38 1.19
CA GLY A 54 0.40 8.20 1.97
C GLY A 54 1.47 7.83 3.01
N LEU A 55 2.75 7.88 2.64
CA LEU A 55 3.86 7.69 3.58
C LEU A 55 3.85 8.78 4.66
N ALA A 56 3.74 10.06 4.28
CA ALA A 56 3.67 11.18 5.20
C ALA A 56 2.46 11.11 6.16
N HIS A 57 1.37 10.46 5.75
CA HIS A 57 0.26 10.15 6.64
C HIS A 57 0.63 9.11 7.70
N ILE A 58 1.30 8.01 7.29
CA ILE A 58 1.77 6.97 8.21
C ILE A 58 2.79 7.55 9.19
N GLU A 59 3.77 8.31 8.71
CA GLU A 59 4.79 8.95 9.56
C GLU A 59 4.18 9.83 10.65
N ARG A 60 3.13 10.60 10.33
CA ARG A 60 2.40 11.41 11.32
C ARG A 60 1.69 10.59 12.37
N LEU A 61 1.18 9.41 12.01
CA LEU A 61 0.46 8.53 12.94
C LEU A 61 1.41 7.71 13.82
N THR A 62 2.57 7.33 13.31
CA THR A 62 3.54 6.47 14.02
C THR A 62 4.60 7.27 14.75
N GLY A 63 4.87 8.50 14.32
CA GLY A 63 6.01 9.30 14.78
C GLY A 63 7.37 8.85 14.22
N ALA A 64 7.41 7.80 13.40
CA ALA A 64 8.62 7.31 12.71
C ALA A 64 8.73 7.93 11.31
N ARG A 65 9.94 7.94 10.74
CA ARG A 65 10.20 8.53 9.40
C ARG A 65 10.83 7.53 8.44
N PHE A 66 10.35 7.49 7.21
CA PHE A 66 10.85 6.57 6.19
C PHE A 66 12.25 6.99 5.75
N GLY A 67 13.24 6.11 5.94
CA GLY A 67 14.65 6.39 5.67
C GLY A 67 15.39 7.15 6.78
N ASP A 68 14.79 7.33 7.96
CA ASP A 68 15.47 7.91 9.12
C ASP A 68 16.28 6.84 9.87
N PRO A 69 17.61 6.98 10.02
CA PRO A 69 18.44 5.97 10.68
C PRO A 69 18.24 5.90 12.20
N ASP A 70 17.75 6.97 12.83
CA ASP A 70 17.57 7.05 14.28
C ASP A 70 16.17 6.60 14.71
N ASN A 71 15.15 6.85 13.89
CA ASN A 71 13.77 6.41 14.11
C ASN A 71 13.07 5.92 12.82
N PRO A 72 13.49 4.75 12.30
CA PRO A 72 13.08 4.28 10.98
C PRO A 72 11.61 3.85 10.94
N LEU A 73 10.87 4.35 9.95
CA LEU A 73 9.61 3.78 9.52
C LEU A 73 9.89 2.63 8.55
N LEU A 74 9.58 1.41 8.97
CA LEU A 74 9.63 0.23 8.12
C LEU A 74 8.22 -0.13 7.64
N VAL A 75 8.09 -0.46 6.36
CA VAL A 75 6.81 -0.85 5.76
C VAL A 75 6.86 -2.27 5.21
N SER A 76 5.69 -2.90 5.12
CA SER A 76 5.51 -4.14 4.37
C SER A 76 4.77 -3.87 3.08
N VAL A 77 5.22 -4.48 1.98
CA VAL A 77 4.56 -4.42 0.68
C VAL A 77 3.94 -5.78 0.39
N ARG A 78 2.62 -5.79 0.22
CA ARG A 78 1.83 -7.02 0.07
C ARG A 78 0.99 -6.94 -1.20
N SER A 79 1.13 -7.91 -2.08
CA SER A 79 0.27 -8.04 -3.26
C SER A 79 -1.18 -8.37 -2.85
N GLY A 80 -2.14 -7.75 -3.53
CA GLY A 80 -3.56 -7.91 -3.24
C GLY A 80 -4.41 -7.77 -4.51
N ALA A 81 -4.74 -8.89 -5.14
CA ALA A 81 -5.68 -8.91 -6.26
C ALA A 81 -7.15 -8.98 -5.79
N ARG A 82 -8.07 -8.74 -6.74
CA ARG A 82 -9.52 -8.93 -6.56
C ARG A 82 -9.85 -10.39 -6.18
N VAL A 83 -9.15 -11.33 -6.80
CA VAL A 83 -9.25 -12.78 -6.57
C VAL A 83 -7.84 -13.30 -6.27
N SER A 84 -7.72 -14.28 -5.38
CA SER A 84 -6.42 -14.86 -5.05
C SER A 84 -5.84 -15.55 -6.29
N MET A 85 -4.68 -15.08 -6.76
CA MET A 85 -4.00 -15.67 -7.92
C MET A 85 -2.70 -16.34 -7.43
N PRO A 86 -2.46 -17.62 -7.78
CA PRO A 86 -1.14 -18.24 -7.66
C PRO A 86 -0.12 -17.46 -8.50
N GLY A 87 1.09 -17.26 -7.98
CA GLY A 87 2.18 -16.54 -8.69
C GLY A 87 2.18 -15.01 -8.53
N MET A 88 1.40 -14.45 -7.59
CA MET A 88 1.55 -13.04 -7.22
C MET A 88 2.84 -12.81 -6.44
N MET A 89 3.36 -11.58 -6.53
CA MET A 89 4.56 -11.12 -5.81
C MET A 89 4.49 -11.49 -4.32
N ASP A 90 5.59 -12.02 -3.81
CA ASP A 90 5.77 -12.35 -2.41
C ASP A 90 5.67 -11.09 -1.53
N THR A 91 5.35 -11.30 -0.25
CA THR A 91 5.34 -10.21 0.72
C THR A 91 6.76 -9.76 1.01
N VAL A 92 7.03 -8.47 0.82
CA VAL A 92 8.28 -7.84 1.22
C VAL A 92 8.07 -7.22 2.59
N LEU A 93 8.90 -7.61 3.56
CA LEU A 93 8.92 -7.06 4.91
C LEU A 93 10.14 -6.16 5.09
N ASN A 94 10.10 -5.30 6.10
CA ASN A 94 11.21 -4.43 6.52
C ASN A 94 11.76 -3.53 5.39
N LEU A 95 10.88 -3.08 4.48
CA LEU A 95 11.28 -2.13 3.45
C LEU A 95 11.50 -0.77 4.11
N GLY A 96 12.66 -0.17 3.88
CA GLY A 96 13.11 1.06 4.54
C GLY A 96 14.33 0.87 5.47
N LEU A 97 14.80 -0.37 5.63
CA LEU A 97 16.14 -0.67 6.16
C LEU A 97 17.25 -0.19 5.21
#